data_AF-A0A2N1IDD7-F1
#
_entry.id   AF-A0A2N1IDD7-F1
#
_cell.length_a   1.000
_cell.length_b   1.000
_cell.length_c   1.000
_cell.angle_alpha   90.00
_cell.angle_beta   90.00
_cell.angle_gamma   90.00
#
_symmetry.space_group_name_H-M   'P 1'
#
loop_
_entity.id
_entity.type
_entity.pdbx_description
1 polymer ?
#
loop_
_entity_poly.entity_id
_entity_poly.type
_entity_poly.pdbx_seq_one_letter_code
_entity_poly.pdbx_strand_id
1 'polypeptide(L)'
;MSVGMSLAMKAKQPKQKRCDRCELYTPEASDKCIHCSDLNESQLAQLQAQHQETLEDNSTFGKYLLFGSGIIGLLLLLSFL
;
A
#
# COMPACT_ATOMS: atom_id res chain seq x y z
N MET A 1 3.54 -4.32 -7.08
CA MET A 1 4.77 -5.10 -7.35
C MET A 1 5.98 -4.21 -7.09
N SER A 2 6.76 -4.46 -6.04
CA SER A 2 8.02 -3.74 -5.77
C SER A 2 9.16 -4.48 -6.46
N VAL A 3 9.43 -4.12 -7.72
CA VAL A 3 10.60 -4.61 -8.45
C VAL A 3 11.83 -3.96 -7.83
N GLY A 4 12.64 -4.75 -7.11
CA GLY A 4 14.00 -4.40 -6.74
C GLY A 4 14.18 -3.58 -5.46
N MET A 5 13.95 -4.18 -4.29
CA MET A 5 14.60 -3.70 -3.06
C MET A 5 15.84 -4.57 -2.80
N SER A 6 17.02 -4.01 -2.99
CA SER A 6 18.30 -4.67 -2.64
C SER A 6 18.29 -5.04 -1.15
N LEU A 7 18.89 -6.18 -0.78
CA LEU A 7 18.96 -6.64 0.62
C LEU A 7 19.57 -5.58 1.55
N ALA A 8 20.53 -4.79 1.06
CA ALA A 8 21.13 -3.66 1.76
C ALA A 8 20.13 -2.52 2.05
N MET A 9 19.17 -2.29 1.15
CA MET A 9 18.11 -1.28 1.34
C MET A 9 17.07 -1.77 2.35
N LYS A 10 16.74 -3.06 2.33
CA LYS A 10 15.85 -3.70 3.32
C LYS A 10 16.46 -3.68 4.73
N ALA A 11 17.78 -3.87 4.86
CA ALA A 11 18.48 -3.79 6.15
C ALA A 11 18.55 -2.36 6.73
N LYS A 12 18.44 -1.32 5.88
CA LYS A 12 18.42 0.08 6.29
C LYS A 12 17.02 0.63 6.52
N GLN A 13 15.96 -0.12 6.23
CA GLN A 13 14.62 0.36 6.50
C GLN A 13 14.40 0.50 8.01
N PRO A 14 13.82 1.62 8.46
CA PRO A 14 13.46 1.77 9.86
C PRO A 14 12.51 0.64 10.23
N LYS A 15 12.79 -0.05 11.33
CA LYS A 15 11.92 -1.13 11.78
C LYS A 15 10.55 -0.58 12.15
N GLN A 16 9.50 -1.18 11.60
CA GLN A 16 8.12 -0.78 11.82
C GLN A 16 7.34 -1.97 12.39
N LYS A 17 6.44 -1.69 13.34
CA LYS A 17 5.47 -2.65 13.89
C LYS A 17 4.07 -2.28 13.41
N ARG A 18 3.21 -3.29 13.30
CA ARG A 18 1.78 -3.09 13.05
C ARG A 18 1.08 -2.70 14.34
N CYS A 19 0.24 -1.67 14.32
CA CYS A 19 -0.53 -1.25 15.48
C CYS A 19 -1.78 -2.13 15.67
N ASP A 20 -2.09 -2.55 16.89
CA ASP A 20 -3.27 -3.39 17.18
C ASP A 20 -4.61 -2.65 17.05
N ARG A 21 -4.64 -1.30 17.20
CA ARG A 21 -5.87 -0.50 17.13
C ARG A 21 -6.23 -0.11 15.70
N CYS A 22 -5.32 0.58 15.00
CA CYS A 22 -5.57 1.10 13.65
C CYS A 22 -5.01 0.23 12.53
N GLU A 23 -4.29 -0.85 12.85
CA GLU A 23 -3.69 -1.78 11.88
C GLU A 23 -2.64 -1.18 10.92
N LEU A 24 -2.32 0.11 11.04
CA LEU A 24 -1.27 0.80 10.28
C LEU A 24 0.12 0.50 10.85
N TYR A 25 1.13 0.62 9.98
CA TYR A 25 2.53 0.51 10.36
C TYR A 25 3.02 1.79 11.07
N THR A 26 3.68 1.60 12.20
CA THR A 26 4.27 2.66 13.03
C THR A 26 5.71 2.28 13.39
N PRO A 27 6.63 3.23 13.61
CA PRO A 27 8.00 2.91 14.01
C PRO A 27 8.03 2.01 15.26
N GLU A 28 8.91 1.01 15.28
CA GLU A 28 9.07 0.17 16.48
C GLU A 28 9.51 0.98 17.70
N ALA A 29 10.36 1.99 17.46
CA ALA A 29 10.92 2.87 18.48
C ALA A 29 9.89 3.78 19.16
N SER A 30 8.66 3.89 18.62
CA SER A 30 7.59 4.66 19.27
C SER A 30 6.78 3.76 20.22
N ASP A 31 6.68 4.17 21.49
CA ASP A 31 5.85 3.52 22.51
C ASP A 31 4.36 3.62 22.20
N LYS A 32 3.94 4.70 21.53
CA LYS A 32 2.55 4.98 21.15
C LYS A 32 2.42 5.03 19.63
N CYS A 33 1.27 4.59 19.13
CA CYS A 33 0.98 4.68 17.70
C CYS A 33 0.77 6.15 17.28
N ILE A 34 1.63 6.65 16.40
CA ILE A 34 1.55 8.03 15.89
C ILE A 34 0.25 8.37 15.15
N HIS A 35 -0.49 7.35 14.69
CA HIS A 35 -1.69 7.53 13.87
C HIS A 35 -2.98 7.55 14.69
N CYS A 36 -2.99 6.86 15.84
CA CYS A 36 -4.23 6.57 16.54
C CYS A 36 -4.16 6.74 18.07
N SER A 37 -2.98 7.05 18.64
CA SER A 37 -2.82 7.15 20.10
C SER A 37 -3.65 8.26 20.73
N ASP A 38 -3.92 9.33 19.98
CA ASP A 38 -4.69 10.50 20.44
C ASP A 38 -6.14 10.48 19.93
N LEU A 39 -6.53 9.46 19.16
CA LEU A 39 -7.84 9.39 18.53
C LEU A 39 -8.83 8.62 19.40
N ASN A 40 -10.01 9.20 19.54
CA ASN A 40 -11.21 8.54 20.04
C ASN A 40 -11.78 7.56 19.01
N GLU A 41 -12.63 6.64 19.44
CA GLU A 41 -13.17 5.55 18.61
C GLU A 41 -13.88 6.05 17.33
N SER A 42 -14.59 7.17 17.40
CA SER A 42 -15.24 7.76 16.21
C SER A 42 -14.25 8.28 15.16
N GLN A 43 -13.14 8.89 15.61
CA GLN A 43 -12.09 9.36 14.72
C GLN A 43 -11.26 8.19 14.17
N LEU A 44 -11.09 7.13 14.96
CA LEU A 44 -10.42 5.90 14.53
C LEU A 44 -11.17 5.21 13.39
N ALA A 45 -12.51 5.15 13.49
CA ALA A 45 -13.36 4.62 12.42
C ALA A 45 -13.28 5.45 11.13
N GLN A 46 -13.23 6.78 11.23
CA GLN A 46 -13.02 7.64 10.06
C GLN A 46 -11.64 7.44 9.42
N LEU A 47 -10.58 7.32 10.23
CA LEU A 47 -9.23 7.05 9.74
C LEU A 47 -9.18 5.73 8.95
N GLN A 48 -9.79 4.67 9.49
CA GLN A 48 -9.86 3.37 8.83
C GLN A 48 -10.67 3.45 7.53
N ALA A 49 -11.83 4.11 7.53
CA ALA A 49 -12.64 4.29 6.32
C ALA A 49 -11.85 5.01 5.22
N GLN A 50 -11.17 6.11 5.54
CA GLN A 50 -10.38 6.86 4.57
C GLN A 50 -9.19 6.04 4.04
N HIS A 51 -8.58 5.22 4.89
CA HIS A 51 -7.51 4.31 4.49
C HIS A 51 -8.02 3.23 3.53
N GLN A 52 -9.20 2.67 3.82
CA GLN A 52 -9.87 1.68 2.97
C GLN A 52 -10.15 2.24 1.58
N GLU A 53 -10.75 3.43 1.49
CA GLU A 53 -11.07 4.10 0.22
C GLU A 53 -9.80 4.34 -0.62
N THR A 54 -8.70 4.74 0.03
CA THR A 54 -7.41 4.97 -0.65
C THR A 54 -6.82 3.69 -1.23
N LEU A 55 -7.01 2.55 -0.56
CA LEU A 55 -6.56 1.25 -1.06
C LEU A 55 -7.43 0.75 -2.22
N GLU A 56 -8.75 0.97 -2.16
CA GLU A 56 -9.67 0.59 -3.24
C GLU A 56 -9.44 1.39 -4.52
N ASP A 57 -9.20 2.69 -4.41
CA ASP A 57 -8.93 3.56 -5.56
C ASP A 57 -7.64 3.14 -6.29
N ASN A 58 -6.57 2.89 -5.54
CA ASN A 58 -5.30 2.42 -6.09
C ASN A 58 -5.41 1.04 -6.78
N SER A 59 -6.25 0.14 -6.26
CA SER A 59 -6.50 -1.17 -6.87
C SER A 59 -7.18 -1.03 -8.25
N THR A 60 -8.08 -0.05 -8.38
CA THR A 60 -8.79 0.23 -9.64
C THR A 60 -7.84 0.74 -10.70
N PHE A 61 -6.93 1.67 -10.35
CA PHE A 61 -5.89 2.14 -11.26
C PHE A 61 -4.98 1.01 -11.76
N GLY A 62 -4.58 0.10 -10.87
CA GLY A 62 -3.77 -1.08 -11.22
C GLY A 62 -4.45 -2.00 -12.25
N LYS A 63 -5.77 -2.19 -12.16
CA LYS A 63 -6.53 -3.00 -13.13
C LYS A 63 -6.50 -2.39 -14.53
N TYR A 64 -6.67 -1.07 -14.65
CA TYR A 64 -6.62 -0.39 -15.95
C TYR A 64 -5.24 -0.51 -16.60
N LEU A 65 -4.16 -0.38 -15.82
CA LEU A 65 -2.81 -0.55 -16.34
C LEU A 65 -2.56 -1.97 -16.84
N LEU A 66 -3.00 -2.99 -16.10
CA LEU A 66 -2.88 -4.38 -16.53
C LEU A 66 -3.68 -4.66 -17.81
N PHE A 67 -4.90 -4.11 -17.91
CA PHE A 67 -5.73 -4.27 -19.10
C PHE A 67 -5.10 -3.59 -20.32
N GLY A 68 -4.62 -2.34 -20.17
CA GLY A 68 -3.92 -1.62 -21.23
C GLY A 68 -2.66 -2.35 -21.69
N SER A 69 -1.84 -2.84 -20.75
CA SER A 69 -0.65 -3.64 -21.07
C SER A 69 -1.01 -4.93 -21.80
N GLY A 70 -2.11 -5.59 -21.45
CA GLY A 70 -2.59 -6.79 -22.12
C GLY A 70 -2.99 -6.53 -23.58
N ILE A 71 -3.72 -5.44 -23.84
CA ILE A 71 -4.10 -5.04 -25.20
C ILE A 71 -2.87 -4.75 -26.06
N ILE A 72 -1.93 -3.95 -25.54
CA ILE A 72 -0.70 -3.61 -26.26
C ILE A 72 0.12 -4.87 -26.56
N GLY A 73 0.26 -5.76 -25.58
CA GLY A 73 0.95 -7.03 -25.76
C GLY A 73 0.31 -7.91 -26.84
N LEU A 74 -1.02 -7.99 -26.85
CA LEU A 74 -1.78 -8.74 -27.88
C LEU A 74 -1.59 -8.14 -29.28
N LEU A 75 -1.68 -6.80 -29.41
CA LEU A 75 -1.49 -6.11 -30.69
C LEU A 75 -0.08 -6.31 -31.25
N LEU A 76 0.93 -6.25 -30.38
CA LEU A 76 2.30 -6.54 -30.77
C LEU A 76 2.45 -7.99 -31.22
N LEU A 77 1.91 -8.95 -30.46
CA LEU A 77 1.97 -10.38 -30.82
C LEU A 77 1.32 -10.66 -32.18
N LEU A 78 0.15 -10.07 -32.45
CA LEU A 78 -0.52 -10.17 -33.74
C LEU A 78 0.27 -9.51 -34.88
N SER A 79 1.12 -8.52 -34.59
CA SER A 79 1.97 -7.89 -35.61
C SER A 79 3.15 -8.76 -36.03
N PHE A 80 3.49 -9.78 -35.24
CA PHE A 80 4.56 -10.75 -35.54
C PHE A 80 4.02 -12.10 -36.05
N LEU A 81 2.69 -12.24 -36.20
CA LEU A 81 2.01 -13.43 -36.72
C LEU A 81 1.63 -13.24 -38.18
#